data_AF-A0A0S8HZ16-F1
#
_entry.id   AF-A0A0S8HZ16-F1
#
_cell.length_a   1.000
_cell.length_b   1.000
_cell.length_c   1.000
_cell.angle_alpha   90.00
_cell.angle_beta   90.00
_cell.angle_gamma   90.00
#
_symmetry.space_group_name_H-M   'P 1'
#
loop_
_entity.id
_entity.type
_entity.pdbx_description
1 polymer ?
#
loop_
_entity_poly.entity_id
_entity_poly.type
_entity_poly.pdbx_seq_one_letter_code
_entity_poly.pdbx_strand_id
1 'polypeptide(L)'
;MTEVLPDDLVLVAVMNDPRDLEIARVLGWYRIPVASAPKTVRVDWIAFYLTSAFGDEKWSIRYLARVRGHELVKRVELLRDEPDHLRAGEPYFKIQLGPLVQLPVPVPSRAWRRFTFLYTTGERLARAREIKDLRVPSSETRDRLWRLLRERGARA
;
A
#
# COMPACT_ATOMS: atom_id res chain seq x y z
N MET A 1 1.47 -20.91 -0.72
CA MET A 1 2.19 -19.78 -0.10
C MET A 1 2.37 -18.72 -1.16
N THR A 2 1.90 -17.50 -0.93
CA THR A 2 2.07 -16.42 -1.92
C THR A 2 3.46 -15.83 -1.70
N GLU A 3 4.40 -16.18 -2.57
CA GLU A 3 5.80 -15.76 -2.48
C GLU A 3 5.96 -14.36 -3.11
N VAL A 4 6.52 -13.43 -2.34
CA VAL A 4 6.89 -12.10 -2.84
C VAL A 4 8.27 -12.21 -3.47
N LEU A 5 8.38 -11.87 -4.75
CA LEU A 5 9.62 -12.02 -5.49
C LEU A 5 10.58 -10.84 -5.26
N PRO A 6 11.89 -11.09 -5.46
CA PRO A 6 12.95 -10.12 -5.70
C PRO A 6 12.53 -8.70 -6.08
N ASP A 7 12.03 -8.70 -7.32
CA ASP A 7 11.72 -7.56 -8.19
C ASP A 7 10.29 -7.07 -8.05
N ASP A 8 9.49 -7.67 -7.17
CA ASP A 8 8.12 -7.20 -6.98
C ASP A 8 8.15 -5.76 -6.46
N LEU A 9 7.42 -4.89 -7.15
CA LEU A 9 7.19 -3.52 -6.71
C LEU A 9 6.12 -3.53 -5.64
N VAL A 10 6.49 -3.09 -4.43
CA VAL A 10 5.58 -3.06 -3.28
C VAL A 10 5.27 -1.60 -2.94
N LEU A 11 3.97 -1.28 -2.83
CA LEU A 11 3.50 -0.02 -2.29
C LEU A 11 3.12 -0.22 -0.81
N VAL A 12 3.80 0.48 0.09
CA VAL A 12 3.38 0.59 1.48
C VAL A 12 2.37 1.73 1.59
N ALA A 13 1.14 1.40 1.97
CA ALA A 13 0.05 2.34 2.18
C ALA A 13 -0.27 2.47 3.67
N VAL A 14 -0.68 3.66 4.11
CA VAL A 14 -1.16 3.87 5.47
C VAL A 14 -2.58 3.34 5.61
N MET A 15 -2.78 2.49 6.60
CA MET A 15 -4.08 2.02 7.03
C MET A 15 -4.40 2.67 8.37
N ASN A 16 -5.37 3.58 8.37
CA ASN A 16 -5.74 4.38 9.54
C ASN A 16 -7.12 4.05 10.11
N ASP A 17 -7.88 3.18 9.45
CA ASP A 17 -9.23 2.78 9.83
C ASP A 17 -9.36 1.25 9.83
N PRO A 18 -9.70 0.61 10.97
CA PRO A 18 -9.97 -0.82 11.03
C PRO A 18 -11.05 -1.30 10.05
N ARG A 19 -12.06 -0.47 9.76
CA ARG A 19 -13.12 -0.80 8.77
C ARG A 19 -12.53 -0.96 7.37
N ASP A 20 -11.55 -0.14 7.00
CA ASP A 20 -10.88 -0.23 5.70
C ASP A 20 -10.02 -1.50 5.59
N LEU A 21 -9.40 -1.93 6.69
CA LEU A 21 -8.69 -3.21 6.72
C LEU A 21 -9.66 -4.39 6.56
N GLU A 22 -10.84 -4.30 7.17
CA GLU A 22 -11.88 -5.33 7.01
C GLU A 22 -12.39 -5.41 5.57
N ILE A 23 -12.64 -4.26 4.95
CA ILE A 23 -13.00 -4.16 3.53
C ILE A 23 -11.92 -4.82 2.66
N ALA A 24 -10.64 -4.52 2.91
CA ALA A 24 -9.54 -5.15 2.18
C ALA A 24 -9.49 -6.66 2.37
N ARG A 25 -9.78 -7.14 3.59
CA ARG A 25 -9.78 -8.57 3.94
C ARG A 25 -10.94 -9.34 3.33
N VAL A 26 -12.15 -8.79 3.41
CA VAL A 26 -13.41 -9.49 3.08
C VAL A 26 -13.85 -9.20 1.64
N LEU A 27 -13.78 -7.95 1.22
CA LEU A 27 -14.25 -7.52 -0.10
C LEU A 27 -13.13 -7.50 -1.15
N GLY A 28 -11.87 -7.65 -0.74
CA GLY A 28 -10.74 -7.79 -1.65
C GLY A 28 -10.40 -6.50 -2.40
N TRP A 29 -10.55 -5.34 -1.79
CA TRP A 29 -10.11 -4.08 -2.38
C TRP A 29 -9.65 -3.04 -1.36
N TYR A 30 -8.80 -2.11 -1.81
CA TYR A 30 -8.37 -0.95 -1.05
C TYR A 30 -8.53 0.32 -1.88
N ARG A 31 -8.76 1.47 -1.25
CA ARG A 31 -8.99 2.74 -1.95
C ARG A 31 -7.86 3.72 -1.75
N ILE A 32 -7.54 4.45 -2.81
CA ILE A 32 -6.56 5.55 -2.79
C ILE A 32 -7.24 6.79 -3.40
N PRO A 33 -7.39 7.90 -2.65
CA PRO A 33 -7.89 9.14 -3.24
C PRO A 33 -6.97 9.59 -4.36
N VAL A 34 -7.51 9.97 -5.53
CA VAL A 34 -6.67 10.42 -6.66
C VAL A 34 -5.86 11.66 -6.30
N ALA A 35 -6.45 12.57 -5.49
CA ALA A 35 -5.80 13.81 -5.06
C ALA A 35 -4.50 13.59 -4.26
N SER A 36 -4.34 12.44 -3.61
CA SER A 36 -3.14 12.08 -2.84
C SER A 36 -2.43 10.85 -3.39
N ALA A 37 -2.85 10.33 -4.55
CA ALA A 37 -2.33 9.10 -5.11
C ALA A 37 -0.81 9.19 -5.34
N PRO A 38 -0.08 8.09 -5.14
CA PRO A 38 1.34 8.08 -5.43
C PRO A 38 1.55 8.08 -6.95
N LYS A 39 2.79 8.30 -7.41
CA LYS A 39 3.13 8.42 -8.85
C LYS A 39 2.56 7.31 -9.76
N THR A 40 2.39 6.10 -9.24
CA THR A 40 1.77 4.97 -9.93
C THR A 40 1.10 4.05 -8.92
N VAL A 41 -0.08 3.55 -9.25
CA VAL A 41 -0.76 2.50 -8.47
C VAL A 41 -0.57 1.11 -9.08
N ARG A 42 0.18 1.01 -10.20
CA ARG A 42 0.48 -0.25 -10.90
C ARG A 42 1.66 -0.96 -10.23
N VAL A 43 1.40 -1.50 -9.06
CA VAL A 43 2.36 -2.25 -8.25
C VAL A 43 1.98 -3.73 -8.20
N ASP A 44 2.91 -4.59 -7.79
CA ASP A 44 2.68 -6.03 -7.66
C ASP A 44 1.95 -6.35 -6.35
N TRP A 45 2.21 -5.56 -5.32
CA TRP A 45 1.73 -5.79 -3.97
C TRP A 45 1.45 -4.48 -3.24
N ILE A 46 0.48 -4.52 -2.33
CA ILE A 46 0.25 -3.48 -1.34
C ILE A 46 0.53 -4.04 0.05
N ALA A 47 1.32 -3.32 0.84
CA ALA A 47 1.57 -3.61 2.24
C ALA A 47 0.95 -2.50 3.11
N PHE A 48 0.39 -2.87 4.27
CA PHE A 48 -0.35 -1.93 5.12
C PHE A 48 0.44 -1.56 6.37
N TYR A 49 0.81 -0.29 6.48
CA TYR A 49 1.29 0.32 7.71
C TYR A 49 0.11 0.71 8.59
N LEU A 50 -0.01 0.09 9.75
CA LEU A 50 -1.12 0.29 10.68
C LEU A 50 -0.83 1.49 11.60
N THR A 51 -1.78 2.41 11.72
CA THR A 51 -1.66 3.56 12.63
C THR A 51 -2.00 3.20 14.08
N SER A 52 -2.05 4.21 14.97
CA SER A 52 -2.50 4.07 16.36
C SER A 52 -3.89 3.49 16.52
N ALA A 53 -4.73 3.50 15.48
CA ALA A 53 -6.07 2.90 15.51
C ALA A 53 -6.06 1.37 15.71
N PHE A 54 -4.89 0.72 15.54
CA PHE A 54 -4.75 -0.74 15.55
C PHE A 54 -4.19 -1.31 16.87
N GLY A 55 -4.24 -0.58 17.98
CA GLY A 55 -3.89 -1.12 19.30
C GLY A 55 -2.48 -1.71 19.35
N ASP A 56 -2.36 -3.00 19.71
CA ASP A 56 -1.08 -3.72 19.80
C ASP A 56 -0.39 -3.92 18.44
N GLU A 57 -1.16 -3.81 17.35
CA GLU A 57 -0.66 -3.93 16.00
C GLU A 57 -0.14 -2.61 15.41
N LYS A 58 -0.36 -1.50 16.11
CA LYS A 58 -0.01 -0.15 15.64
C LYS A 58 1.46 0.00 15.28
N TRP A 59 1.71 1.02 14.45
CA TRP A 59 3.03 1.49 14.07
C TRP A 59 3.91 0.41 13.45
N SER A 60 3.29 -0.45 12.65
CA SER A 60 4.01 -1.52 11.96
C SER A 60 3.34 -1.90 10.65
N ILE A 61 4.12 -2.47 9.75
CA ILE A 61 3.60 -3.15 8.56
C ILE A 61 3.36 -4.60 8.93
N ARG A 62 2.13 -5.08 8.69
CA ARG A 62 1.72 -6.43 9.10
C ARG A 62 1.04 -7.23 8.01
N TYR A 63 0.28 -6.55 7.16
CA TYR A 63 -0.53 -7.20 6.15
C TYR A 63 -0.05 -6.84 4.76
N LEU A 64 -0.16 -7.80 3.85
CA LEU A 64 0.27 -7.71 2.48
C LEU A 64 -0.80 -8.36 1.59
N ALA A 65 -1.12 -7.74 0.45
CA ALA A 65 -2.01 -8.35 -0.54
C ALA A 65 -1.49 -8.13 -1.95
N ARG A 66 -1.64 -9.15 -2.80
CA ARG A 66 -1.26 -9.07 -4.21
C ARG A 66 -2.25 -8.16 -4.94
N VAL A 67 -1.74 -7.18 -5.68
CA VAL A 67 -2.60 -6.34 -6.52
C VAL A 67 -3.00 -7.12 -7.76
N ARG A 68 -4.31 -7.13 -8.05
CA ARG A 68 -4.92 -7.82 -9.19
C ARG A 68 -5.34 -6.85 -10.29
N GLY A 69 -5.51 -5.58 -9.95
CA GLY A 69 -5.91 -4.53 -10.87
C GLY A 69 -6.11 -3.21 -10.14
N HIS A 70 -6.53 -2.21 -10.90
CA HIS A 70 -7.08 -0.97 -10.36
C HIS A 70 -8.13 -0.42 -11.32
N GLU A 71 -9.13 0.26 -10.80
CA GLU A 71 -10.12 1.02 -11.57
C GLU A 71 -10.35 2.40 -10.95
N LEU A 72 -10.80 3.37 -11.75
CA LEU A 72 -11.14 4.71 -11.31
C LEU A 72 -12.65 4.79 -11.04
N VAL A 73 -13.03 5.15 -9.83
CA VAL A 73 -14.43 5.23 -9.36
C VAL A 73 -14.64 6.44 -8.47
N LYS A 74 -15.89 6.81 -8.18
CA LYS A 74 -16.19 7.80 -7.13
C LYS A 74 -16.24 7.14 -5.76
N ARG A 75 -16.02 7.92 -4.70
CA ARG A 75 -16.12 7.43 -3.32
C ARG A 75 -17.48 6.80 -3.02
N VAL A 76 -18.57 7.42 -3.48
CA VAL A 76 -19.94 6.94 -3.26
C VAL A 76 -20.20 5.55 -3.84
N GLU A 77 -19.48 5.17 -4.90
CA GLU A 77 -19.57 3.84 -5.50
C GLU A 77 -18.88 2.77 -4.63
N LEU A 78 -17.88 3.17 -3.84
CA LEU A 78 -17.14 2.31 -2.92
C LEU A 78 -17.83 2.17 -1.55
N LEU A 79 -18.35 3.28 -1.03
CA LEU A 79 -18.94 3.40 0.29
C LEU A 79 -20.38 3.88 0.17
N ARG A 80 -21.26 2.97 -0.23
CA ARG A 80 -22.67 3.27 -0.55
C ARG A 80 -23.49 3.72 0.66
N ASP A 81 -23.02 3.46 1.87
CA ASP A 81 -23.62 3.88 3.13
C ASP A 81 -23.20 5.29 3.57
N GLU A 82 -22.32 5.96 2.82
CA GLU A 82 -21.87 7.35 3.10
C GLU A 82 -22.17 8.31 1.93
N PRO A 83 -23.42 8.40 1.44
CA PRO A 83 -23.74 9.22 0.27
C PRO A 83 -23.52 10.73 0.48
N ASP A 84 -23.72 11.21 1.71
CA ASP A 84 -23.62 12.65 2.07
C ASP A 84 -22.21 13.07 2.52
N HIS A 85 -21.21 12.19 2.39
CA HIS A 85 -19.83 12.55 2.72
C HIS A 85 -19.36 13.72 1.85
N LEU A 86 -18.64 14.69 2.41
CA LEU A 86 -18.06 15.85 1.68
C LEU A 86 -17.24 15.50 0.43
N ARG A 87 -16.82 14.23 0.33
CA ARG A 87 -15.97 13.66 -0.71
C ARG A 87 -16.67 12.58 -1.54
N ALA A 88 -17.99 12.43 -1.41
CA ALA A 88 -18.74 11.35 -2.06
C ALA A 88 -18.53 11.33 -3.58
N GLY A 89 -18.45 12.50 -4.22
CA GLY A 89 -18.21 12.65 -5.65
C GLY A 89 -16.73 12.65 -6.08
N GLU A 90 -15.78 12.63 -5.14
CA GLU A 90 -14.36 12.69 -5.48
C GLU A 90 -13.87 11.38 -6.12
N PRO A 91 -12.90 11.44 -7.05
CA PRO A 91 -12.34 10.26 -7.69
C PRO A 91 -11.34 9.50 -6.80
N TYR A 92 -11.45 8.18 -6.80
CA TYR A 92 -10.62 7.24 -6.06
C TYR A 92 -10.15 6.13 -7.01
N PHE A 93 -8.91 5.69 -6.83
CA PHE A 93 -8.49 4.39 -7.33
C PHE A 93 -9.01 3.31 -6.39
N LYS A 94 -9.76 2.36 -6.94
CA LYS A 94 -10.09 1.09 -6.29
C LYS A 94 -9.07 0.05 -6.73
N ILE A 95 -8.20 -0.33 -5.81
CA ILE A 95 -7.16 -1.34 -6.03
C ILE A 95 -7.77 -2.70 -5.71
N GLN A 96 -7.91 -3.59 -6.70
CA GLN A 96 -8.36 -4.96 -6.44
C GLN A 96 -7.22 -5.78 -5.85
N LEU A 97 -7.51 -6.50 -4.78
CA LEU A 97 -6.56 -7.24 -3.97
C LEU A 97 -6.87 -8.74 -4.01
N GLY A 98 -5.82 -9.57 -3.99
CA GLY A 98 -5.93 -10.95 -3.55
C GLY A 98 -6.16 -11.06 -2.04
N PRO A 99 -6.18 -12.29 -1.49
CA PRO A 99 -6.30 -12.50 -0.07
C PRO A 99 -5.23 -11.74 0.71
N LEU A 100 -5.64 -11.16 1.83
CA LEU A 100 -4.74 -10.50 2.76
C LEU A 100 -3.90 -11.55 3.49
N VAL A 101 -2.58 -11.40 3.42
CA VAL A 101 -1.61 -12.30 4.05
C VAL A 101 -0.87 -11.53 5.13
N GLN A 102 -0.74 -12.14 6.31
CA GLN A 102 0.07 -11.59 7.38
C GLN A 102 1.56 -11.87 7.10
N LEU A 103 2.40 -10.86 7.30
CA LEU A 103 3.85 -11.02 7.24
C LEU A 103 4.32 -11.96 8.36
N PRO A 104 5.27 -12.88 8.10
CA PRO A 104 5.84 -13.73 9.14
C PRO A 104 6.45 -12.95 10.30
N VAL A 105 7.04 -11.79 9.98
CA VAL A 105 7.62 -10.86 10.95
C VAL A 105 7.09 -9.46 10.63
N PRO A 106 6.47 -8.75 11.59
CA PRO A 106 6.01 -7.38 11.36
C PRO A 106 7.20 -6.43 11.23
N VAL A 107 7.06 -5.38 10.42
CA VAL A 107 8.09 -4.34 10.24
C VAL A 107 7.69 -3.10 11.06
N PRO A 108 8.25 -2.87 12.26
CA PRO A 108 7.87 -1.76 13.14
C PRO A 108 8.42 -0.40 12.67
N SER A 109 7.81 0.68 13.19
CA SER A 109 8.31 2.05 13.13
C SER A 109 8.72 2.51 14.52
N ARG A 110 10.03 2.61 14.81
CA ARG A 110 10.51 3.05 16.14
C ARG A 110 10.80 4.55 16.16
N ALA A 111 11.36 5.09 15.06
CA ALA A 111 11.56 6.52 14.87
C ALA A 111 10.60 7.04 13.79
N TRP A 112 9.42 7.50 14.23
CA TRP A 112 8.32 7.88 13.33
C TRP A 112 8.70 9.01 12.36
N ARG A 113 8.37 8.82 11.08
CA ARG A 113 8.27 9.90 10.08
C ARG A 113 6.91 9.78 9.42
N ARG A 114 6.18 10.89 9.29
CA ARG A 114 4.90 10.93 8.57
C ARG A 114 5.14 10.63 7.09
N PHE A 115 4.41 9.66 6.56
CA PHE A 115 4.33 9.37 5.12
C PHE A 115 2.91 8.92 4.79
N THR A 116 2.47 9.13 3.55
CA THR A 116 1.19 8.60 3.03
C THR A 116 1.43 7.31 2.25
N PHE A 117 2.50 7.31 1.46
CA PHE A 117 2.91 6.18 0.62
C PHE A 117 4.43 6.04 0.63
N LEU A 118 4.91 4.81 0.54
CA LEU A 118 6.32 4.48 0.36
C LEU A 118 6.43 3.33 -0.63
N TYR A 119 7.23 3.49 -1.68
CA TYR A 119 7.57 2.37 -2.55
C TYR A 119 8.80 1.62 -2.01
N THR A 120 8.81 0.32 -2.22
CA THR A 120 9.94 -0.56 -1.90
C THR A 120 9.93 -1.78 -2.83
N THR A 121 10.90 -2.67 -2.66
CA THR A 121 10.99 -3.94 -3.42
C THR A 121 10.65 -5.12 -2.52
N GLY A 122 10.27 -6.26 -3.12
CA GLY A 122 10.11 -7.51 -2.38
C GLY A 122 11.35 -7.91 -1.58
N GLU A 123 12.54 -7.73 -2.17
CA GLU A 123 13.82 -7.96 -1.47
C GLU A 123 13.96 -7.12 -0.18
N ARG A 124 13.68 -5.81 -0.27
CA ARG A 124 13.79 -4.90 0.89
C ARG A 124 12.74 -5.22 1.93
N LEU A 125 11.50 -5.51 1.51
CA LEU A 125 10.42 -5.93 2.40
C LEU A 125 10.79 -7.19 3.18
N ALA A 126 11.33 -8.21 2.51
CA ALA A 126 11.70 -9.48 3.14
C ALA A 126 12.85 -9.36 4.16
N ARG A 127 13.72 -8.36 4.01
CA ARG A 127 14.89 -8.14 4.89
C ARG A 127 14.66 -7.05 5.94
N ALA A 128 13.60 -6.26 5.83
CA ALA A 128 13.37 -5.10 6.68
C ALA A 128 13.14 -5.51 8.15
N ARG A 129 13.86 -4.84 9.05
CA ARG A 129 13.65 -4.95 10.50
C ARG A 129 12.95 -3.72 11.06
N GLU A 130 12.97 -2.62 10.31
CA GLU A 130 12.29 -1.38 10.63
C GLU A 130 11.86 -0.66 9.32
N ILE A 131 10.85 0.21 9.38
CA ILE A 131 10.36 0.95 8.21
C ILE A 131 11.45 1.73 7.46
N LYS A 132 12.49 2.22 8.15
CA LYS A 132 13.58 2.95 7.50
C LYS A 132 14.36 2.08 6.50
N ASP A 133 14.39 0.77 6.70
CA ASP A 133 15.10 -0.19 5.84
C ASP A 133 14.41 -0.36 4.48
N LEU A 134 13.13 -0.01 4.40
CA LEU A 134 12.33 -0.05 3.16
C LEU A 134 12.66 1.09 2.21
N ARG A 135 13.27 2.18 2.71
CA ARG A 135 13.61 3.35 1.91
C ARG A 135 14.83 3.08 1.04
N VAL A 136 14.78 3.65 -0.16
CA VAL A 136 15.91 3.74 -1.07
C VAL A 136 16.69 5.03 -0.77
N PRO A 137 18.01 4.97 -0.52
CA PRO A 137 18.87 6.15 -0.45
C PRO A 137 18.84 6.93 -1.77
N SER A 138 18.84 8.25 -1.70
CA SER A 138 18.73 9.15 -2.86
C SER A 138 19.95 9.16 -3.78
N SER A 139 21.07 8.55 -3.40
CA SER A 139 22.38 8.69 -4.06
C SER A 139 22.79 7.52 -4.96
N GLU A 140 22.02 6.43 -5.03
CA GLU A 140 22.36 5.32 -5.93
C GLU A 140 21.86 5.62 -7.35
N THR A 141 22.80 5.98 -8.21
CA THR A 141 22.60 6.53 -9.57
C THR A 141 21.72 5.69 -10.50
N ARG A 142 21.33 4.45 -10.16
CA ARG A 142 20.34 3.61 -10.88
C ARG A 142 19.71 2.53 -9.96
N ASP A 143 19.24 2.88 -8.74
CA ASP A 143 18.59 1.88 -7.84
C ASP A 143 17.49 1.08 -8.58
N ARG A 144 17.44 -0.23 -8.30
CA ARG A 144 16.43 -1.20 -8.76
C ARG A 144 15.01 -0.66 -8.66
N LEU A 145 14.64 -0.03 -7.55
CA LEU A 145 13.30 0.54 -7.37
C LEU A 145 12.97 1.59 -8.44
N TRP A 146 13.92 2.46 -8.78
CA TRP A 146 13.72 3.47 -9.81
C TRP A 146 13.55 2.86 -11.19
N ARG A 147 14.23 1.74 -11.46
CA ARG A 147 14.06 1.00 -12.72
C ARG A 147 12.65 0.43 -12.81
N LEU A 148 12.19 -0.28 -11.78
CA LEU A 148 10.83 -0.83 -11.70
C LEU A 148 9.76 0.26 -11.84
N LEU A 149 9.91 1.39 -11.14
CA LEU A 149 8.98 2.51 -11.24
C LEU A 149 8.91 3.08 -12.65
N ARG A 150 10.05 3.23 -13.36
CA ARG A 150 10.07 3.68 -14.75
C ARG A 150 9.40 2.68 -15.69
N GLU A 151 9.74 1.41 -15.57
CA GLU A 151 9.16 0.34 -16.40
C GLU A 151 7.63 0.25 -16.24
N ARG A 152 7.13 0.43 -15.01
CA ARG A 152 5.68 0.42 -14.72
C ARG A 152 4.97 1.70 -15.13
N GLY A 153 5.63 2.84 -15.01
CA GLY A 153 5.09 4.14 -15.44
C GLY A 153 5.04 4.29 -16.96
N ALA A 154 5.97 3.68 -17.70
CA ALA A 154 6.03 3.76 -19.15
C ALA A 154 5.01 2.88 -19.88
N ARG A 155 4.44 1.87 -19.22
CA ARG A 155 3.38 1.00 -19.77
C ARG A 155 1.97 1.60 -19.62
N ALA A 156 1.87 2.90 -19.37
CA ALA A 156 0.63 3.63 -19.05
C ALA A 156 -0.39 3.57 -20.18
#